data_AF-A0A529WGB2-F1
#
_entry.id   AF-A0A529WGB2-F1
#
_cell.length_a   1.000
_cell.length_b   1.000
_cell.length_c   1.000
_cell.angle_alpha   90.00
_cell.angle_beta   90.00
_cell.angle_gamma   90.00
#
_symmetry.space_group_name_H-M   'P 1'
#
loop_
_entity.id
_entity.type
_entity.pdbx_description
1 polymer ?
#
loop_
_entity_poly.entity_id
_entity_poly.type
_entity_poly.pdbx_seq_one_letter_code
_entity_poly.pdbx_strand_id
1 'polypeptide(L)'
;MANGRRFARWSPVVTASLFAVAAAAAQPLGSDKPAAGIVDSDVRQEEALSRTEAGKVITAIDQTRDNIGTVRKTTKLDRVDIVFLTDAARSEGGPPPAIENKMKQHQDDVAELRQEIEANALIFNAIDSRRVQAEDVLAVEFDNPGQVVIYAAAKPPK
;
A
#
# COMPACT_ATOMS: atom_id res chain seq x y z
N MET A 1 5.78 76.40 20.12
CA MET A 1 6.66 76.18 18.95
C MET A 1 8.10 76.27 19.43
N ALA A 2 8.83 75.16 19.51
CA ALA A 2 10.21 75.13 20.02
C ALA A 2 11.16 74.60 18.94
N ASN A 3 12.21 75.37 18.69
CA ASN A 3 13.23 75.17 17.67
C ASN A 3 14.38 74.27 18.15
N GLY A 4 14.83 73.37 17.29
CA GLY A 4 16.21 73.37 16.78
C GLY A 4 17.37 72.85 17.66
N ARG A 5 17.69 71.56 17.47
CA ARG A 5 19.01 70.94 17.18
C ARG A 5 20.25 71.33 18.00
N ARG A 6 21.01 70.32 18.47
CA ARG A 6 22.38 69.96 17.97
C ARG A 6 23.16 68.98 18.87
N PHE A 7 23.98 68.14 18.20
CA PHE A 7 25.27 67.51 18.63
C PHE A 7 25.24 66.49 19.79
N ALA A 8 26.12 65.48 19.92
CA ALA A 8 27.13 64.83 19.10
C ALA A 8 27.68 63.60 19.90
N ARG A 9 28.18 62.58 19.17
CA ARG A 9 29.33 61.69 19.47
C ARG A 9 29.60 61.21 20.92
N TRP A 10 29.55 59.89 21.15
CA TRP A 10 30.72 58.98 21.20
C TRP A 10 30.38 57.60 21.80
N SER A 11 31.06 56.59 21.26
CA SER A 11 30.98 55.14 21.49
C SER A 11 31.67 54.69 22.82
N PRO A 12 31.94 53.39 23.03
CA PRO A 12 31.04 52.36 23.53
C PRO A 12 31.54 51.79 24.88
N VAL A 13 30.66 51.23 25.71
CA VAL A 13 31.10 50.40 26.86
C VAL A 13 30.61 48.98 26.64
N VAL A 14 31.56 48.11 26.34
CA VAL A 14 31.41 46.65 26.40
C VAL A 14 31.30 46.28 27.87
N THR A 15 30.23 45.60 28.25
CA THR A 15 30.17 44.85 29.50
C THR A 15 29.59 43.49 29.19
N ALA A 16 30.48 42.49 29.21
CA ALA A 16 30.09 41.09 29.17
C ALA A 16 29.31 40.76 30.44
N SER A 17 28.10 40.21 30.28
CA SER A 17 27.34 39.61 31.37
C SER A 17 26.72 38.32 30.85
N LEU A 18 27.34 37.21 31.20
CA LEU A 18 26.80 35.86 31.05
C LEU A 18 25.70 35.68 32.10
N PHE A 19 24.44 35.60 31.69
CA PHE A 19 23.36 35.12 32.56
C PHE A 19 22.34 34.28 31.78
N ALA A 20 22.27 33.01 32.21
CA ALA A 20 21.12 32.12 32.33
C ALA A 20 20.18 31.91 31.12
N VAL A 21 20.17 30.65 30.66
CA VAL A 21 19.08 30.01 29.90
C VAL A 21 17.74 30.27 30.58
N ALA A 22 16.86 31.00 29.90
CA ALA A 22 15.43 31.03 30.18
C ALA A 22 14.73 30.17 29.12
N ALA A 23 14.23 29.00 29.54
CA ALA A 23 13.37 28.15 28.75
C ALA A 23 12.07 28.88 28.43
N ALA A 24 11.93 29.38 27.20
CA ALA A 24 10.67 29.85 26.68
C ALA A 24 9.82 28.63 26.32
N ALA A 25 8.95 28.23 27.25
CA ALA A 25 7.80 27.39 26.97
C ALA A 25 6.87 28.13 26.02
N ALA A 26 6.99 27.84 24.72
CA ALA A 26 6.10 28.36 23.69
C ALA A 26 5.55 27.20 22.86
N GLN A 27 4.30 26.87 23.21
CA GLN A 27 3.27 26.22 22.41
C GLN A 27 3.42 24.70 22.18
N PRO A 28 2.56 23.87 22.82
CA PRO A 28 2.30 22.55 22.26
C PRO A 28 1.62 22.80 20.92
N LEU A 29 2.26 22.39 19.84
CA LEU A 29 1.60 22.19 18.57
C LEU A 29 0.43 21.26 18.85
N GLY A 30 -0.76 21.84 18.93
CA GLY A 30 -2.01 21.11 18.89
C GLY A 30 -1.88 20.13 17.74
N SER A 31 -2.05 18.86 18.05
CA SER A 31 -1.90 17.76 17.12
C SER A 31 -2.99 17.87 16.05
N ASP A 32 -2.76 18.73 15.06
CA ASP A 32 -3.33 18.60 13.73
C ASP A 32 -2.62 17.40 13.11
N LYS A 33 -2.98 16.23 13.64
CA LYS A 33 -2.75 14.96 12.97
C LYS A 33 -3.55 15.11 11.68
N PRO A 34 -2.93 15.17 10.48
CA PRO A 34 -3.71 15.04 9.28
C PRO A 34 -4.51 13.76 9.47
N ALA A 35 -5.83 13.84 9.30
CA ALA A 35 -6.70 12.68 9.20
C ALA A 35 -6.28 11.94 7.93
N ALA A 36 -5.15 11.25 8.00
CA ALA A 36 -4.83 10.15 7.12
C ALA A 36 -5.91 9.13 7.43
N GLY A 37 -6.95 9.14 6.60
CA GLY A 37 -7.81 7.98 6.43
C GLY A 37 -6.91 6.85 5.96
N ILE A 38 -6.27 6.18 6.91
CA ILE A 38 -5.74 4.84 6.67
C ILE A 38 -6.99 4.03 6.43
N VAL A 39 -7.22 3.71 5.16
CA VAL A 39 -8.29 2.82 4.75
C VAL A 39 -7.91 1.46 5.32
N ASP A 40 -8.43 1.17 6.51
CA ASP A 40 -8.16 -0.02 7.30
C ASP A 40 -9.03 -1.16 6.77
N SER A 41 -8.71 -1.64 5.57
CA SER A 41 -9.25 -2.91 5.08
C SER A 41 -8.65 -4.04 5.93
N ASP A 42 -9.49 -4.95 6.43
CA ASP A 42 -9.02 -6.14 7.16
C ASP A 42 -8.26 -7.05 6.18
N VAL A 43 -6.92 -7.02 6.19
CA VAL A 43 -6.09 -7.86 5.32
C VAL A 43 -5.80 -9.17 6.02
N ARG A 44 -6.41 -10.26 5.56
CA ARG A 44 -6.15 -11.61 6.04
C ARG A 44 -5.27 -12.37 5.08
N GLN A 45 -4.69 -13.43 5.61
CA GLN A 45 -3.80 -14.30 4.90
C GLN A 45 -4.25 -15.73 5.11
N GLU A 46 -4.28 -16.47 4.01
CA GLU A 46 -4.53 -17.90 3.97
C GLU A 46 -3.41 -18.57 3.19
N GLU A 47 -2.97 -19.74 3.65
CA GLU A 47 -2.01 -20.56 2.93
C GLU A 47 -2.74 -21.76 2.36
N ALA A 48 -2.58 -21.98 1.05
CA ALA A 48 -3.21 -23.09 0.37
C ALA A 48 -2.25 -23.74 -0.63
N LEU A 49 -2.51 -25.02 -0.92
CA LEU A 49 -1.85 -25.69 -2.03
C LEU A 49 -2.60 -25.37 -3.32
N SER A 50 -1.86 -25.08 -4.38
CA SER A 50 -2.38 -24.81 -5.72
C SER A 50 -3.27 -25.91 -6.24
N ARG A 51 -3.02 -27.16 -5.84
CA ARG A 51 -3.88 -28.31 -6.21
C ARG A 51 -5.25 -28.28 -5.54
N THR A 52 -5.33 -27.73 -4.33
CA THR A 52 -6.58 -27.62 -3.55
C THR A 52 -7.43 -26.47 -4.08
N GLU A 53 -6.80 -25.35 -4.41
CA GLU A 53 -7.48 -24.14 -4.90
C GLU A 53 -7.52 -24.05 -6.43
N ALA A 54 -7.02 -25.05 -7.16
CA ALA A 54 -6.89 -25.03 -8.62
C ALA A 54 -8.18 -24.62 -9.32
N GLY A 55 -9.33 -25.14 -8.86
CA GLY A 55 -10.63 -24.81 -9.45
C GLY A 55 -11.00 -23.34 -9.29
N LYS A 56 -10.79 -22.77 -8.11
CA LYS A 56 -11.08 -21.35 -7.84
C LYS A 56 -10.11 -20.44 -8.58
N VAL A 57 -8.81 -20.75 -8.54
CA VAL A 57 -7.78 -19.99 -9.26
C VAL A 57 -8.06 -19.98 -10.77
N ILE A 58 -8.40 -21.13 -11.36
CA ILE A 58 -8.74 -21.21 -12.80
C ILE A 58 -9.98 -20.36 -13.11
N THR A 59 -11.01 -20.42 -12.27
CA THR A 59 -12.23 -19.62 -12.43
C THR A 59 -11.94 -18.12 -12.31
N ALA A 60 -11.12 -17.72 -11.34
CA ALA A 60 -10.69 -16.34 -11.17
C ALA A 60 -9.83 -15.85 -12.36
N ILE A 61 -8.98 -16.72 -12.94
CA ILE A 61 -8.24 -16.41 -14.17
C ILE A 61 -9.22 -16.19 -15.33
N ASP A 62 -10.20 -17.08 -15.52
CA ASP A 62 -11.24 -16.92 -16.55
C ASP A 62 -11.98 -15.58 -16.45
N GLN A 63 -12.20 -15.10 -15.24
CA GLN A 63 -12.89 -13.83 -14.95
C GLN A 63 -11.97 -12.61 -14.90
N THR A 64 -10.67 -12.77 -15.15
CA THR A 64 -9.68 -11.69 -14.97
C THR A 64 -10.04 -10.44 -15.75
N ARG A 65 -10.49 -10.61 -17.01
CA ARG A 65 -10.90 -9.49 -17.88
C ARG A 65 -12.03 -8.66 -17.27
N ASP A 66 -13.02 -9.31 -16.66
CA ASP A 66 -14.13 -8.62 -16.02
C ASP A 66 -13.67 -7.96 -14.71
N ASN A 67 -12.78 -8.63 -13.98
CA ASN A 67 -12.28 -8.17 -12.69
C ASN A 67 -11.30 -6.99 -12.79
N ILE A 68 -10.58 -6.81 -13.90
CA ILE A 68 -9.76 -5.62 -14.18
C ILE A 68 -10.57 -4.33 -13.98
N GLY A 69 -11.78 -4.27 -14.55
CA GLY A 69 -12.65 -3.12 -14.45
C GLY A 69 -13.08 -2.84 -13.00
N THR A 70 -13.23 -3.90 -12.20
CA THR A 70 -13.58 -3.82 -10.78
C THR A 70 -12.40 -3.35 -9.94
N VAL A 71 -11.19 -3.90 -10.15
CA VAL A 71 -9.94 -3.45 -9.50
C VAL A 71 -9.76 -1.95 -9.69
N ARG A 72 -9.82 -1.46 -10.93
CA ARG A 72 -9.65 -0.03 -11.23
C ARG A 72 -10.67 0.87 -10.51
N LYS A 73 -11.91 0.41 -10.38
CA LYS A 73 -13.02 1.19 -9.79
C LYS A 73 -13.13 1.03 -8.28
N THR A 74 -12.34 0.16 -7.67
CA THR A 74 -12.41 -0.14 -6.24
C THR A 74 -11.89 1.05 -5.44
N THR A 75 -12.79 1.73 -4.74
CA THR A 75 -12.47 2.88 -3.87
C THR A 75 -12.64 2.57 -2.38
N LYS A 76 -13.19 1.40 -2.06
CA LYS A 76 -13.39 0.91 -0.70
C LYS A 76 -13.30 -0.61 -0.68
N LEU A 77 -12.56 -1.14 0.30
CA LEU A 77 -12.50 -2.55 0.62
C LEU A 77 -12.68 -2.71 2.13
N ASP A 78 -13.57 -3.61 2.53
CA ASP A 78 -13.77 -4.00 3.91
C ASP A 78 -12.82 -5.15 4.30
N ARG A 79 -12.53 -6.06 3.36
CA ARG A 79 -11.61 -7.20 3.56
C ARG A 79 -10.80 -7.52 2.32
N VAL A 80 -9.54 -7.91 2.54
CA VAL A 80 -8.66 -8.49 1.53
C VAL A 80 -8.15 -9.83 2.03
N ASP A 81 -8.51 -10.92 1.37
CA ASP A 81 -8.02 -12.25 1.70
C ASP A 81 -6.93 -12.64 0.69
N ILE A 82 -5.69 -12.83 1.15
CA ILE A 82 -4.57 -13.23 0.29
C ILE A 82 -4.31 -14.72 0.46
N VAL A 83 -4.54 -15.48 -0.61
CA VAL A 83 -4.29 -16.92 -0.69
C VAL A 83 -2.91 -17.17 -1.27
N PHE A 84 -1.98 -17.58 -0.41
CA PHE A 84 -0.62 -17.95 -0.79
C PHE A 84 -0.60 -19.38 -1.33
N LEU A 85 -0.41 -19.48 -2.64
CA LEU A 85 -0.19 -20.71 -3.37
C LEU A 85 1.29 -21.08 -3.29
N THR A 86 1.69 -21.61 -2.14
CA THR A 86 3.09 -21.79 -1.76
C THR A 86 3.86 -22.73 -2.69
N ASP A 87 3.20 -23.75 -3.23
CA ASP A 87 3.71 -24.70 -4.22
C ASP A 87 3.73 -24.14 -5.65
N ALA A 88 3.00 -23.06 -5.92
CA ALA A 88 3.11 -22.30 -7.17
C ALA A 88 4.22 -21.24 -7.12
N ALA A 89 4.83 -21.00 -5.96
CA ALA A 89 5.87 -20.01 -5.83
C ALA A 89 7.03 -20.28 -6.79
N ARG A 90 7.65 -19.21 -7.31
CA ARG A 90 8.79 -19.33 -8.24
C ARG A 90 9.93 -20.19 -7.67
N SER A 91 10.12 -20.17 -6.35
CA SER A 91 11.11 -21.00 -5.65
C SER A 91 10.78 -22.50 -5.62
N GLU A 92 9.52 -22.87 -5.82
CA GLU A 92 9.01 -24.26 -5.80
C GLU A 92 8.78 -24.85 -7.21
N GLY A 93 9.11 -24.09 -8.26
CA GLY A 93 8.95 -24.53 -9.65
C GLY A 93 7.82 -23.84 -10.42
N GLY A 94 7.09 -22.92 -9.79
CA GLY A 94 6.04 -22.15 -10.45
C GLY A 94 4.66 -22.83 -10.42
N PRO A 95 3.61 -22.18 -10.96
CA PRO A 95 2.26 -22.70 -10.95
C PRO A 95 2.15 -24.07 -11.63
N PRO A 96 1.27 -24.97 -11.14
CA PRO A 96 1.05 -26.26 -11.78
C PRO A 96 0.55 -26.10 -13.23
N PRO A 97 0.79 -27.07 -14.12
CA PRO A 97 0.53 -26.92 -15.56
C PRO A 97 -0.89 -26.50 -15.94
N ALA A 98 -1.90 -26.91 -15.15
CA ALA A 98 -3.28 -26.51 -15.39
C ALA A 98 -3.50 -25.00 -15.21
N ILE A 99 -2.91 -24.42 -14.15
CA ILE A 99 -2.96 -22.98 -13.87
C ILE A 99 -2.06 -22.24 -14.87
N GLU A 100 -0.85 -22.74 -15.12
CA GLU A 100 0.08 -22.13 -16.08
C GLU A 100 -0.51 -22.02 -17.49
N ASN A 101 -1.16 -23.09 -17.97
CA ASN A 101 -1.82 -23.07 -19.27
C ASN A 101 -2.96 -22.04 -19.32
N LYS A 102 -3.69 -21.89 -18.23
CA LYS A 102 -4.76 -20.89 -18.13
C LYS A 102 -4.22 -19.47 -18.11
N MET A 103 -3.17 -19.23 -17.35
CA MET A 103 -2.46 -17.95 -17.35
C MET A 103 -1.94 -17.58 -18.75
N LYS A 104 -1.42 -18.55 -19.50
CA LYS A 104 -0.98 -18.31 -20.89
C LYS A 104 -2.14 -17.93 -21.82
N GLN A 105 -3.32 -18.51 -21.62
CA GLN A 105 -4.51 -18.15 -22.39
C GLN A 105 -4.99 -16.71 -22.12
N HIS A 106 -4.78 -16.23 -20.89
CA HIS A 106 -5.21 -14.90 -20.44
C HIS A 106 -4.02 -13.96 -20.17
N GLN A 107 -2.87 -14.18 -20.79
CA GLN A 107 -1.61 -13.52 -20.41
C GLN A 107 -1.70 -11.99 -20.45
N ASP A 108 -2.41 -11.43 -21.45
CA ASP A 108 -2.52 -10.00 -21.65
C ASP A 108 -3.47 -9.40 -20.59
N ASP A 109 -4.59 -10.08 -20.32
CA ASP A 109 -5.55 -9.69 -19.27
C ASP A 109 -4.89 -9.78 -17.87
N VAL A 110 -4.08 -10.81 -17.61
CA VAL A 110 -3.34 -10.96 -16.34
C VAL A 110 -2.27 -9.87 -16.21
N ALA A 111 -1.58 -9.49 -17.29
CA ALA A 111 -0.62 -8.39 -17.27
C ALA A 111 -1.31 -7.05 -16.97
N GLU A 112 -2.45 -6.77 -17.60
CA GLU A 112 -3.25 -5.56 -17.34
C GLU A 112 -3.81 -5.58 -15.90
N LEU A 113 -4.29 -6.72 -15.41
CA LEU A 113 -4.73 -6.87 -14.02
C LEU A 113 -3.63 -6.43 -13.04
N ARG A 114 -2.39 -6.87 -13.25
CA ARG A 114 -1.26 -6.51 -12.38
C ARG A 114 -0.96 -5.02 -12.41
N GLN A 115 -1.03 -4.39 -13.58
CA GLN A 115 -0.88 -2.94 -13.71
C GLN A 115 -1.98 -2.19 -12.95
N GLU A 116 -3.22 -2.65 -13.04
CA GLU A 116 -4.35 -2.03 -12.36
C GLU A 116 -4.30 -2.26 -10.84
N ILE A 117 -3.75 -3.40 -10.39
CA ILE A 117 -3.43 -3.62 -8.97
C ILE A 117 -2.39 -2.61 -8.49
N GLU A 118 -1.30 -2.41 -9.23
CA GLU A 118 -0.27 -1.42 -8.90
C GLU A 118 -0.81 0.01 -8.90
N ALA A 119 -1.75 0.32 -9.80
CA ALA A 119 -2.41 1.61 -9.89
C ALA A 119 -3.45 1.84 -8.77
N ASN A 120 -3.99 0.77 -8.17
CA ASN A 120 -4.96 0.86 -7.09
C ASN A 120 -4.27 0.84 -5.72
N ALA A 121 -4.18 2.00 -5.08
CA ALA A 121 -3.53 2.15 -3.78
C ALA A 121 -4.09 1.22 -2.68
N LEU A 122 -5.37 0.88 -2.68
CA LEU A 122 -5.94 -0.01 -1.65
C LEU A 122 -5.43 -1.44 -1.82
N ILE A 123 -5.50 -1.95 -3.05
CA ILE A 123 -5.13 -3.34 -3.34
C ILE A 123 -3.60 -3.47 -3.32
N PHE A 124 -2.87 -2.50 -3.88
CA PHE A 124 -1.42 -2.44 -3.81
C PHE A 124 -0.91 -2.48 -2.38
N ASN A 125 -1.44 -1.60 -1.50
CA ASN A 125 -1.02 -1.57 -0.10
C ASN A 125 -1.34 -2.90 0.62
N ALA A 126 -2.44 -3.57 0.27
CA ALA A 126 -2.80 -4.84 0.87
C ALA A 126 -1.80 -5.97 0.51
N ILE A 127 -1.41 -6.08 -0.77
CA ILE A 127 -0.41 -7.06 -1.20
C ILE A 127 0.99 -6.75 -0.68
N ASP A 128 1.38 -5.46 -0.68
CA ASP A 128 2.68 -5.01 -0.18
C ASP A 128 2.81 -5.24 1.33
N SER A 129 1.74 -5.02 2.09
CA SER A 129 1.66 -5.30 3.53
C SER A 129 1.86 -6.78 3.88
N ARG A 130 1.74 -7.69 2.91
CA ARG A 130 2.02 -9.12 3.05
C ARG A 130 3.22 -9.57 2.22
N ARG A 131 4.00 -8.62 1.69
CA ARG A 131 5.22 -8.83 0.89
C ARG A 131 4.96 -9.67 -0.37
N VAL A 132 3.78 -9.52 -0.95
CA VAL A 132 3.42 -10.12 -2.23
C VAL A 132 3.69 -9.11 -3.34
N GLN A 133 4.44 -9.52 -4.36
CA GLN A 133 4.67 -8.69 -5.54
C GLN A 133 3.49 -8.80 -6.50
N ALA A 134 3.16 -7.74 -7.23
CA ALA A 134 2.12 -7.78 -8.25
C ALA A 134 2.41 -8.86 -9.32
N GLU A 135 3.69 -9.07 -9.66
CA GLU A 135 4.13 -10.14 -10.56
C GLU A 135 3.77 -11.56 -10.09
N ASP A 136 3.65 -11.76 -8.78
CA ASP A 136 3.33 -13.05 -8.18
C ASP A 136 1.80 -13.25 -8.07
N VAL A 137 0.99 -12.23 -8.33
CA VAL A 137 -0.48 -12.35 -8.38
C VAL A 137 -0.90 -13.10 -9.62
N LEU A 138 -1.70 -14.15 -9.45
CA LEU A 138 -2.22 -14.99 -10.53
C LEU A 138 -3.60 -14.53 -11.00
N ALA A 139 -4.48 -14.20 -10.06
CA ALA A 139 -5.84 -13.74 -10.30
C ALA A 139 -6.42 -13.05 -9.06
N VAL A 140 -7.51 -12.33 -9.27
CA VAL A 140 -8.34 -11.75 -8.20
C VAL A 140 -9.79 -12.15 -8.39
N GLU A 141 -10.51 -12.23 -7.28
CA GLU A 141 -11.93 -12.61 -7.24
C GLU A 141 -12.70 -11.64 -6.34
N PHE A 142 -13.90 -11.26 -6.78
CA PHE A 142 -14.80 -10.33 -6.09
C PHE A 142 -16.15 -11.01 -5.86
N ASP A 143 -16.18 -12.01 -4.98
CA ASP A 143 -17.41 -12.77 -4.69
C ASP A 143 -18.42 -12.01 -3.84
N ASN A 144 -17.94 -11.03 -3.07
CA ASN A 144 -18.78 -10.26 -2.15
C ASN A 144 -18.47 -8.76 -2.26
N PRO A 145 -19.48 -7.88 -2.14
CA PRO A 145 -19.26 -6.44 -2.11
C PRO A 145 -18.27 -6.06 -1.02
N GLY A 146 -17.25 -5.29 -1.39
CA GLY A 146 -16.21 -4.82 -0.46
C GLY A 146 -15.21 -5.90 -0.03
N GLN A 147 -15.25 -7.11 -0.59
CA GLN A 147 -14.26 -8.16 -0.32
C GLN A 147 -13.55 -8.54 -1.61
N VAL A 148 -12.26 -8.81 -1.50
CA VAL A 148 -11.45 -9.32 -2.61
C VAL A 148 -10.58 -10.48 -2.12
N VAL A 149 -10.53 -11.53 -2.92
CA VAL A 149 -9.60 -12.65 -2.74
C VAL A 149 -8.49 -12.51 -3.78
N ILE A 150 -7.24 -12.58 -3.32
CA ILE A 150 -6.04 -12.45 -4.16
C ILE A 150 -5.29 -13.77 -4.12
N TYR A 151 -5.19 -14.44 -5.27
CA TYR A 151 -4.43 -15.68 -5.41
C TYR A 151 -3.01 -15.36 -5.85
N ALA A 152 -2.03 -15.68 -5.02
CA ALA A 152 -0.62 -15.33 -5.24
C ALA A 152 0.29 -16.56 -5.23
N ALA A 153 1.12 -16.70 -6.26
CA ALA A 153 2.23 -17.64 -6.34
C ALA A 153 3.43 -17.14 -5.51
N ALA A 154 3.21 -16.94 -4.22
CA ALA A 154 4.19 -16.42 -3.29
C ALA A 154 4.26 -17.29 -2.03
N LYS A 155 5.30 -17.07 -1.23
CA LYS A 155 5.40 -17.62 0.11
C LYS A 155 5.02 -16.57 1.16
N PRO A 156 4.36 -17.00 2.24
CA PRO A 156 4.10 -16.14 3.39
C PRO A 156 5.43 -15.54 3.91
N PRO A 157 5.45 -14.27 4.36
CA PRO A 157 6.60 -13.74 5.05
C PRO A 157 6.80 -14.48 6.39
N LYS A 158 8.05 -14.83 6.71
CA LYS A 158 8.43 -15.46 7.99
C LYS A 158 8.49 -14.46 9.13
#